data_AF-A0A4R8BFH5-F1
#
_entry.id   AF-A0A4R8BFH5-F1
#
_cell.length_a   1.000
_cell.length_b   1.000
_cell.length_c   1.000
_cell.angle_alpha   90.00
_cell.angle_beta   90.00
_cell.angle_gamma   90.00
#
_symmetry.space_group_name_H-M   'P 1'
#
loop_
_entity.id
_entity.type
_entity.pdbx_description
1 polymer ?
#
loop_
_entity_poly.entity_id
_entity_poly.type
_entity_poly.pdbx_seq_one_letter_code
_entity_poly.pdbx_strand_id
1 'polypeptide(L)'
;MNNLKWFNKFKNLEFGINLPSSIKEIKEVERIINFGFSEELIQLYLLMNGQNTREYTNQHLCYLLPMNEIKEIYISLDKNDFIPIVDYAFGCDYVGFIRNREGIFFYEGSLLYGEYYKAYDTIEDFFEWAYK
;
A
#
# COMPACT_ATOMS: atom_id res chain seq x y z
N MET A 1 1.55 12.51 -15.43
CA MET A 1 2.45 13.42 -14.66
C MET A 1 2.05 13.57 -13.18
N ASN A 2 1.11 12.76 -12.63
CA ASN A 2 0.68 12.86 -11.22
C ASN A 2 1.67 12.24 -10.21
N ASN A 3 2.52 11.32 -10.63
CA ASN A 3 3.37 10.51 -9.73
C ASN A 3 4.47 11.32 -9.02
N LEU A 4 4.90 12.44 -9.60
CA LEU A 4 5.83 13.39 -8.95
C LEU A 4 5.18 14.10 -7.75
N LYS A 5 3.85 14.23 -7.72
CA LYS A 5 3.12 14.94 -6.65
C LYS A 5 3.25 14.18 -5.34
N TRP A 6 2.99 12.87 -5.34
CA TRP A 6 3.12 12.05 -4.14
C TRP A 6 4.58 11.86 -3.75
N PHE A 7 5.48 11.61 -4.71
CA PHE A 7 6.90 11.48 -4.40
C PHE A 7 7.45 12.71 -3.67
N ASN A 8 7.10 13.92 -4.12
CA ASN A 8 7.49 15.15 -3.43
C ASN A 8 6.85 15.28 -2.05
N LYS A 9 5.58 14.88 -1.88
CA LYS A 9 4.96 14.80 -0.55
C LYS A 9 5.74 13.84 0.35
N PHE A 10 5.97 12.61 -0.10
CA PHE A 10 6.72 11.58 0.63
C PHE A 10 8.14 12.01 1.00
N LYS A 11 8.86 12.65 0.07
CA LYS A 11 10.21 13.16 0.32
C LYS A 11 10.26 14.27 1.37
N ASN A 12 9.18 15.03 1.52
CA ASN A 12 9.08 16.11 2.49
C ASN A 12 8.56 15.63 3.86
N LEU A 13 8.14 14.37 3.97
CA LEU A 13 7.75 13.79 5.24
C LEU A 13 9.01 13.36 6.00
N GLU A 14 8.99 13.48 7.32
CA GLU A 14 10.16 13.24 8.18
C GLU A 14 10.56 11.76 8.26
N PHE A 15 9.71 10.85 7.77
CA PHE A 15 10.01 9.43 7.73
C PHE A 15 10.94 9.08 6.58
N GLY A 16 11.76 8.05 6.79
CA GLY A 16 12.63 7.56 5.75
C GLY A 16 11.87 6.77 4.67
N ILE A 17 12.34 6.89 3.44
CA ILE A 17 11.87 6.10 2.31
C ILE A 17 12.90 5.01 1.99
N ASN A 18 12.43 3.83 1.58
CA ASN A 18 13.33 2.79 1.09
C ASN A 18 13.90 3.16 -0.28
N LEU A 19 15.02 2.53 -0.64
CA LEU A 19 15.54 2.60 -2.00
C LEU A 19 14.47 2.11 -3.00
N PRO A 20 14.42 2.69 -4.21
CA PRO A 20 13.53 2.23 -5.28
C PRO A 20 13.52 0.72 -5.49
N SER A 21 12.34 0.17 -5.74
CA SER A 21 12.21 -1.21 -6.20
C SER A 21 12.75 -1.36 -7.62
N SER A 22 13.16 -2.58 -7.95
CA SER A 22 13.45 -2.93 -9.34
C SER A 22 12.17 -3.42 -10.05
N ILE A 23 12.08 -3.24 -11.37
CA ILE A 23 10.99 -3.84 -12.17
C ILE A 23 10.90 -5.36 -11.94
N LYS A 24 12.06 -6.03 -11.78
CA LYS A 24 12.12 -7.47 -11.53
C LYS A 24 11.44 -7.84 -10.20
N GLU A 25 11.71 -7.08 -9.14
CA GLU A 25 11.08 -7.29 -7.83
C GLU A 25 9.57 -7.07 -7.89
N ILE A 26 9.13 -5.98 -8.52
CA ILE A 26 7.70 -5.69 -8.70
C ILE A 26 7.01 -6.84 -9.43
N LYS A 27 7.56 -7.27 -10.57
CA LYS A 27 7.01 -8.38 -11.37
C LYS A 27 7.01 -9.71 -10.61
N GLU A 28 8.01 -9.93 -9.75
CA GLU A 28 8.04 -11.10 -8.89
C GLU A 28 6.91 -11.09 -7.87
N VAL A 29 6.67 -9.95 -7.21
CA VAL A 29 5.55 -9.76 -6.28
C VAL A 29 4.23 -9.95 -7.00
N GLU A 30 3.98 -9.23 -8.11
CA GLU A 30 2.75 -9.34 -8.91
C GLU A 30 2.42 -10.80 -9.27
N ARG A 31 3.44 -11.60 -9.60
CA ARG A 31 3.27 -13.03 -9.89
C ARG A 31 2.89 -13.83 -8.64
N ILE A 32 3.52 -13.57 -7.49
CA ILE A 32 3.23 -14.29 -6.23
C ILE A 32 1.82 -13.95 -5.74
N ILE A 33 1.44 -12.68 -5.77
CA ILE A 33 0.12 -12.21 -5.37
C ILE A 33 -0.90 -12.32 -6.51
N ASN A 34 -0.52 -12.87 -7.68
CA ASN A 34 -1.35 -12.99 -8.89
C ASN A 34 -2.19 -11.72 -9.19
N PHE A 35 -1.59 -10.53 -9.05
CA PHE A 35 -2.28 -9.24 -9.19
C PHE A 35 -1.33 -8.28 -9.90
N GLY A 36 -1.81 -7.63 -10.96
CA GLY A 36 -1.05 -6.61 -11.67
C GLY A 36 -1.26 -5.25 -11.03
N PHE A 37 -0.19 -4.60 -10.62
CA PHE A 37 -0.26 -3.23 -10.12
C PHE A 37 -0.55 -2.27 -11.28
N SER A 38 -1.24 -1.18 -10.96
CA SER A 38 -1.45 -0.11 -11.92
C SER A 38 -0.13 0.56 -12.28
N GLU A 39 -0.09 1.24 -13.43
CA GLU A 39 1.12 1.94 -13.86
C GLU A 39 1.56 2.99 -12.83
N GLU A 40 0.61 3.67 -12.18
CA GLU A 40 0.86 4.65 -11.13
C GLU A 40 1.55 4.04 -9.92
N LEU A 41 1.09 2.87 -9.45
CA LEU A 41 1.74 2.16 -8.36
C LEU A 41 3.12 1.67 -8.75
N ILE A 42 3.28 1.09 -9.93
CA ILE A 42 4.59 0.66 -10.43
C ILE A 42 5.56 1.85 -10.41
N GLN A 43 5.14 3.00 -10.94
CA GLN A 43 5.97 4.21 -10.93
C GLN A 43 6.28 4.71 -9.52
N LEU A 44 5.33 4.63 -8.59
CA LEU A 44 5.57 4.96 -7.18
C LEU A 44 6.66 4.06 -6.58
N TYR A 45 6.57 2.74 -6.75
CA TYR A 45 7.55 1.79 -6.22
C TYR A 45 8.92 1.89 -6.90
N LEU A 46 8.98 2.26 -8.18
CA LEU A 46 10.21 2.60 -8.89
C LEU A 46 10.84 3.93 -8.44
N LEU A 47 10.12 4.76 -7.69
CA LEU A 47 10.64 5.99 -7.09
C LEU A 47 10.96 5.81 -5.60
N MET A 48 10.15 5.04 -4.88
CA MET A 48 10.32 4.73 -3.46
C MET A 48 9.65 3.39 -3.13
N ASN A 49 10.41 2.44 -2.57
CA ASN A 49 9.86 1.13 -2.21
C ASN A 49 9.16 1.18 -0.84
N GLY A 50 8.11 1.99 -0.70
CA GLY A 50 7.46 2.19 0.59
C GLY A 50 8.32 2.93 1.61
N GLN A 51 7.85 2.94 2.86
CA GLN A 51 8.51 3.59 3.99
C GLN A 51 9.50 2.64 4.67
N ASN A 52 10.59 3.17 5.25
CA ASN A 52 11.59 2.35 5.95
C ASN A 52 11.37 2.28 7.48
N THR A 53 10.50 3.13 8.01
CA THR A 53 10.06 3.13 9.40
C THR A 53 8.54 3.27 9.45
N ARG A 54 7.92 2.59 10.42
CA ARG A 54 6.50 2.75 10.75
C ARG A 54 6.33 3.99 11.62
N GLU A 55 6.68 5.13 11.07
CA GLU A 55 6.58 6.41 11.75
C GLU A 55 5.28 7.13 11.40
N TYR A 56 4.78 7.87 12.39
CA TYR A 56 3.56 8.64 12.27
C TYR A 56 3.68 9.66 11.14
N THR A 57 2.67 9.75 10.28
CA THR A 57 2.32 11.08 9.76
C THR A 57 1.65 11.84 10.91
N ASN A 58 1.76 13.17 10.94
CA ASN A 58 1.17 13.99 12.01
C ASN A 58 -0.37 13.86 12.14
N GLN A 59 -1.04 13.14 11.23
CA GLN A 59 -2.51 13.03 11.15
C GLN A 59 -3.03 11.57 11.08
N HIS A 60 -2.28 10.63 10.51
CA HIS A 60 -2.76 9.26 10.24
C HIS A 60 -1.68 8.18 10.47
N LEU A 61 -2.12 7.01 10.95
CA LEU A 61 -1.29 5.80 11.18
C LEU A 61 -1.10 4.99 9.89
N CYS A 62 -0.60 5.63 8.84
CA CYS A 62 -0.41 4.99 7.52
C CYS A 62 1.06 4.66 7.27
N TYR A 63 1.34 3.38 7.03
CA TYR A 63 2.64 2.89 6.59
C TYR A 63 2.53 2.23 5.21
N LEU A 64 3.06 2.89 4.19
CA LEU A 64 3.15 2.36 2.83
C LEU A 64 4.12 1.18 2.81
N LEU A 65 3.57 0.00 2.54
CA LEU A 65 4.29 -1.26 2.58
C LEU A 65 5.35 -1.33 1.48
N PRO A 66 6.59 -1.72 1.79
CA PRO A 66 7.55 -2.13 0.78
C PRO A 66 7.11 -3.46 0.11
N MET A 67 7.61 -3.70 -1.10
CA MET A 67 7.28 -4.88 -1.92
C MET A 67 7.44 -6.22 -1.19
N ASN A 68 8.48 -6.36 -0.36
CA ASN A 68 8.69 -7.58 0.43
C ASN A 68 7.60 -7.78 1.49
N GLU A 69 7.15 -6.71 2.15
CA GLU A 69 6.10 -6.78 3.18
C GLU A 69 4.72 -7.00 2.56
N ILE A 70 4.41 -6.42 1.40
CA ILE A 70 3.17 -6.72 0.66
C ILE A 70 3.02 -8.23 0.47
N LYS A 71 4.09 -8.89 0.01
CA LYS A 71 4.12 -10.33 -0.19
C LYS A 71 3.93 -11.10 1.14
N GLU A 72 4.63 -10.70 2.20
CA GLU A 72 4.57 -11.37 3.50
C GLU A 72 3.18 -11.27 4.12
N ILE A 73 2.57 -10.08 4.11
CA ILE A 73 1.24 -9.84 4.65
C ILE A 73 0.18 -10.53 3.79
N TYR A 74 0.29 -10.48 2.46
CA TYR A 74 -0.61 -11.23 1.58
C TYR A 74 -0.63 -12.73 1.90
N ILE A 75 0.55 -13.32 2.19
CA ILE A 75 0.65 -14.73 2.58
C ILE A 75 0.08 -14.96 3.98
N SER A 76 0.28 -14.05 4.93
CA SER A 76 -0.23 -14.20 6.31
C SER A 76 -1.75 -14.04 6.40
N LEU A 77 -2.36 -13.27 5.50
CA LEU A 77 -3.81 -13.16 5.31
C LEU A 77 -4.42 -14.37 4.58
N ASP A 78 -3.74 -15.52 4.61
CA ASP A 78 -4.09 -16.79 3.95
C ASP A 78 -4.47 -16.64 2.47
N LYS A 79 -3.78 -15.72 1.76
CA LYS A 79 -3.97 -15.49 0.32
C LYS A 79 -5.43 -15.16 -0.04
N ASN A 80 -6.12 -14.43 0.83
CA ASN A 80 -7.42 -13.85 0.52
C ASN A 80 -7.36 -13.03 -0.78
N ASP A 81 -8.52 -12.66 -1.32
CA ASP A 81 -8.62 -11.79 -2.50
C ASP A 81 -8.10 -10.36 -2.25
N PHE A 82 -7.67 -10.05 -1.03
CA PHE A 82 -7.20 -8.75 -0.60
C PHE A 82 -5.70 -8.55 -0.79
N ILE A 83 -5.32 -7.45 -1.42
CA ILE A 83 -3.95 -7.07 -1.75
C ILE A 83 -3.55 -5.87 -0.89
N PRO A 84 -2.81 -6.07 0.22
CA PRO A 84 -2.42 -4.98 1.11
C PRO A 84 -1.37 -4.10 0.44
N ILE A 85 -1.54 -2.79 0.55
CA ILE A 85 -0.52 -1.79 0.12
C ILE A 85 -0.11 -0.87 1.26
N VAL A 86 -0.97 -0.70 2.26
CA VAL A 86 -0.67 0.11 3.45
C VAL A 86 -1.05 -0.69 4.69
N ASP A 87 -0.16 -0.69 5.66
CA ASP A 87 -0.47 -1.04 7.04
C ASP A 87 -1.09 0.19 7.71
N TYR A 88 -2.32 0.02 8.19
CA TYR A 88 -3.04 1.03 8.94
C TYR A 88 -3.12 0.60 10.41
N ALA A 89 -2.67 1.48 11.30
CA ALA A 89 -2.68 1.22 12.74
C ALA A 89 -1.85 0.00 13.19
N PHE A 90 -0.69 -0.25 12.57
CA PHE A 90 0.36 -1.18 13.01
C PHE A 90 -0.05 -2.66 13.03
N GLY A 91 -0.66 -3.12 11.94
CA GLY A 91 -1.08 -4.50 11.72
C GLY A 91 -2.44 -4.81 12.30
N CYS A 92 -3.16 -3.80 12.80
CA CYS A 92 -4.58 -3.92 13.13
C CYS A 92 -5.40 -3.99 11.85
N ASP A 93 -5.16 -3.05 10.93
CA ASP A 93 -5.92 -2.92 9.70
C ASP A 93 -4.97 -2.78 8.50
N TYR A 94 -5.47 -3.10 7.32
CA TYR A 94 -4.76 -2.89 6.08
C TYR A 94 -5.61 -2.10 5.10
N VAL A 95 -4.96 -1.31 4.26
CA VAL A 95 -5.59 -0.67 3.12
C VAL A 95 -5.02 -1.28 1.85
N GLY A 96 -5.88 -1.53 0.86
CA GLY A 96 -5.53 -2.37 -0.27
C GLY A 96 -6.58 -2.46 -1.36
N PHE A 97 -6.38 -3.43 -2.24
CA PHE A 97 -7.31 -3.78 -3.30
C PHE A 97 -8.01 -5.10 -2.99
N ILE A 98 -9.17 -5.33 -3.60
CA ILE A 98 -9.76 -6.66 -3.68
C ILE A 98 -9.76 -7.08 -5.14
N ARG A 99 -9.33 -8.32 -5.42
CA ARG A 99 -9.35 -8.87 -6.78
C ARG A 99 -10.74 -8.68 -7.42
N ASN A 100 -10.74 -8.27 -8.68
CA ASN A 100 -11.95 -8.07 -9.47
C ASN A 100 -12.94 -7.03 -8.89
N ARG A 101 -12.50 -6.18 -7.96
CA ARG A 101 -13.30 -5.05 -7.45
C ARG A 101 -12.55 -3.74 -7.65
N GLU A 102 -13.28 -2.72 -8.06
CA GLU A 102 -12.74 -1.38 -8.24
C GLU A 102 -12.78 -0.59 -6.94
N GLY A 103 -11.68 0.10 -6.66
CA GLY A 103 -11.52 0.97 -5.50
C GLY A 103 -10.46 0.50 -4.51
N ILE A 104 -10.36 1.28 -3.43
CA ILE A 104 -9.47 1.05 -2.30
C ILE A 104 -10.32 0.64 -1.10
N PHE A 105 -9.91 -0.45 -0.47
CA PHE A 105 -10.64 -1.10 0.60
C PHE A 105 -9.81 -1.10 1.89
N PHE A 106 -10.48 -0.91 3.02
CA PHE A 106 -9.91 -1.29 4.32
C PHE A 106 -10.25 -2.75 4.58
N TYR A 107 -9.32 -3.43 5.24
CA TYR A 107 -9.48 -4.73 5.84
C TYR A 107 -9.21 -4.57 7.33
N GLU A 108 -10.25 -4.74 8.14
CA GLU A 108 -10.14 -4.69 9.60
C GLU A 108 -9.80 -6.09 10.13
N GLY A 109 -8.57 -6.26 10.63
CA GLY A 109 -8.03 -7.57 11.03
C GLY A 109 -8.45 -8.01 12.44
N SER A 110 -9.25 -7.22 13.15
CA SER A 110 -9.49 -7.42 14.58
C SER A 110 -10.58 -8.45 14.93
N LEU A 111 -11.36 -8.96 13.98
CA LEU A 111 -12.44 -9.90 14.31
C LEU A 111 -12.53 -11.05 13.31
N LEU A 112 -12.93 -12.22 13.80
CA LEU A 112 -13.03 -13.54 13.17
C LEU A 112 -13.88 -13.60 11.86
N TYR A 113 -14.28 -12.45 11.33
CA TYR A 113 -14.94 -12.21 10.06
C TYR A 113 -14.34 -10.90 9.51
N GLY A 114 -13.24 -10.99 8.75
CA GLY A 114 -12.64 -9.81 8.14
C GLY A 114 -13.64 -9.16 7.19
N GLU A 115 -14.17 -8.00 7.57
CA GLU A 115 -15.04 -7.21 6.70
C GLU A 115 -14.19 -6.30 5.83
N TYR A 116 -14.61 -6.17 4.57
CA TYR A 116 -14.04 -5.19 3.66
C TYR A 116 -15.07 -4.10 3.42
N TYR A 117 -14.65 -2.85 3.57
CA TYR A 117 -15.42 -1.72 3.09
C TYR A 117 -14.59 -0.90 2.11
N LYS A 118 -15.24 -0.48 1.03
CA LYS A 118 -14.65 0.45 0.08
C LYS A 118 -14.59 1.81 0.76
N ALA A 119 -13.38 2.37 0.86
CA ALA A 119 -13.18 3.70 1.43
C ALA A 119 -12.91 4.78 0.38
N TYR A 120 -12.25 4.42 -0.72
CA TYR A 120 -11.91 5.37 -1.79
C TYR A 120 -12.11 4.75 -3.17
N ASP A 121 -12.34 5.61 -4.16
CA ASP A 121 -12.44 5.20 -5.56
C ASP A 121 -11.06 4.99 -6.19
N THR A 122 -10.07 5.79 -5.79
CA THR A 122 -8.71 5.73 -6.34
C THR A 122 -7.65 5.73 -5.25
N ILE A 123 -6.44 5.26 -5.61
CA ILE A 123 -5.27 5.36 -4.74
C ILE A 123 -4.85 6.82 -4.51
N GLU A 124 -5.13 7.70 -5.48
CA GLU A 124 -4.89 9.14 -5.35
C GLU A 124 -5.70 9.74 -4.22
N ASP A 125 -7.00 9.43 -4.17
CA ASP A 125 -7.91 9.93 -3.13
C ASP A 125 -7.44 9.47 -1.74
N PHE A 126 -7.01 8.21 -1.63
CA PHE A 126 -6.45 7.68 -0.39
C PHE A 126 -5.18 8.42 0.03
N PHE A 127 -4.19 8.58 -0.87
CA PHE A 127 -2.94 9.26 -0.51
C PHE A 127 -3.12 10.75 -0.23
N GLU A 128 -4.08 11.42 -0.89
CA GLU A 128 -4.45 12.79 -0.56
C GLU A 128 -5.10 12.92 0.81
N TRP A 129 -5.78 11.88 1.30
CA TRP A 129 -6.26 11.84 2.68
C TRP A 129 -5.16 11.49 3.68
N ALA A 130 -4.42 10.40 3.43
CA ALA A 130 -3.46 9.83 4.37
C ALA A 130 -2.22 10.71 4.63
N TYR A 131 -1.80 11.50 3.65
CA TYR A 131 -0.53 12.25 3.67
C TYR A 131 -0.73 13.76 3.42
N LYS A 132 -1.80 14.33 4.00
CA LYS A 132 -2.08 15.77 4.05
C LYS A 132 -1.27 16.48 5.12
#